data_AF-A0AA95IXZ2-F1
#
_entry.id   AF-A0AA95IXZ2-F1
#
_cell.length_a   1.000
_cell.length_b   1.000
_cell.length_c   1.000
_cell.angle_alpha   90.00
_cell.angle_beta   90.00
_cell.angle_gamma   90.00
#
_symmetry.space_group_name_H-M   'P 1'
#
loop_
_entity.id
_entity.type
_entity.pdbx_description
1 polymer ?
#
loop_
_entity_poly.entity_id
_entity_poly.type
_entity_poly.pdbx_seq_one_letter_code
_entity_poly.pdbx_strand_id
1 'polypeptide(L)'
;MQKLKLYGFKGACSFVPHTALNLTGVDYDLQLISHADAKKPDYLAKNPQGTVPLLAIEADDFYLAQNVAILHYLDEKFPQAHIFGKGSDKQKAKAYQWLGYANADVHKAFLPLFNAGAFINDKDLQPKVAEKAQQRVIEIFKIANDNLADKDYMSGEFTIADVYLYVTLRWAHSLKLDLSGYRNLAKLINNVESQPAVQKSLKQEGLDVIA
;
A
#
# COMPACT_ATOMS: atom_id res chain seq x y z
N MET A 1 2.35 6.02 27.22
CA MET A 1 2.37 5.19 25.99
C MET A 1 2.57 6.13 24.81
N GLN A 2 3.35 5.75 23.79
CA GLN A 2 3.55 6.59 22.61
C GLN A 2 2.21 6.81 21.92
N LYS A 3 1.80 8.07 21.73
CA LYS A 3 0.58 8.39 21.00
C LYS A 3 0.90 8.43 19.51
N LEU A 4 0.53 7.37 18.80
CA LEU A 4 0.72 7.24 17.36
C LEU A 4 -0.50 7.80 16.62
N LYS A 5 -0.26 8.56 15.56
CA LYS A 5 -1.30 9.01 14.64
C LYS A 5 -0.88 8.76 13.20
N LEU A 6 -1.74 8.09 12.42
CA LEU A 6 -1.53 7.86 11.00
C LEU A 6 -2.44 8.78 10.19
N TYR A 7 -1.85 9.62 9.35
CA TYR A 7 -2.57 10.36 8.32
C TYR A 7 -2.63 9.54 7.03
N GLY A 8 -3.83 9.42 6.47
CA GLY A 8 -4.09 8.62 5.28
C GLY A 8 -5.11 9.23 4.34
N PHE A 9 -5.12 8.75 3.10
CA PHE A 9 -6.25 8.93 2.19
C PHE A 9 -7.01 7.61 2.12
N LYS A 10 -8.34 7.68 2.13
CA LYS A 10 -9.21 6.51 2.00
C LYS A 10 -8.83 5.69 0.77
N GLY A 11 -8.50 4.41 0.96
CA GLY A 11 -8.18 3.46 -0.12
C GLY A 11 -6.86 3.69 -0.85
N ALA A 12 -6.02 4.63 -0.38
CA ALA A 12 -4.69 4.88 -0.95
C ALA A 12 -3.62 3.98 -0.32
N CYS A 13 -2.35 4.22 -0.67
CA CYS A 13 -1.23 3.43 -0.17
C CYS A 13 -1.07 3.50 1.36
N SER A 14 -1.65 4.50 2.03
CA SER A 14 -1.70 4.59 3.49
C SER A 14 -2.46 3.45 4.17
N PHE A 15 -3.29 2.70 3.43
CA PHE A 15 -3.94 1.48 3.92
C PHE A 15 -2.91 0.43 4.38
N VAL A 16 -1.70 0.46 3.82
CA VAL A 16 -0.62 -0.49 4.15
C VAL A 16 -0.12 -0.28 5.58
N PRO A 17 0.47 0.88 5.96
CA PRO A 17 0.88 1.11 7.35
C PRO A 17 -0.32 1.13 8.31
N HIS A 18 -1.53 1.47 7.84
CA HIS A 18 -2.74 1.34 8.65
C HIS A 18 -2.99 -0.12 9.06
N THR A 19 -2.88 -1.04 8.11
CA THR A 19 -2.99 -2.48 8.39
C THR A 19 -1.84 -2.99 9.25
N ALA A 20 -0.62 -2.46 9.05
CA ALA A 20 0.51 -2.78 9.92
C ALA A 20 0.23 -2.39 11.38
N LEU A 21 -0.29 -1.18 11.63
CA LEU A 21 -0.71 -0.75 12.97
C LEU A 21 -1.77 -1.69 13.55
N ASN A 22 -2.76 -2.11 12.76
CA ASN A 22 -3.76 -3.09 13.19
C ASN A 22 -3.15 -4.45 13.56
N LEU A 23 -2.08 -4.90 12.90
CA LEU A 23 -1.33 -6.11 13.25
C LEU A 23 -0.56 -5.96 14.56
N THR A 24 -0.07 -4.76 14.90
CA THR A 24 0.66 -4.53 16.16
C THR A 24 -0.22 -4.60 17.40
N GLY A 25 -1.53 -4.38 17.26
CA GLY A 25 -2.48 -4.33 18.37
C GLY A 25 -2.34 -3.11 19.29
N VAL A 26 -1.47 -2.15 18.97
CA VAL A 26 -1.31 -0.92 19.77
C VAL A 26 -2.41 0.09 19.47
N ASP A 27 -2.63 0.99 20.41
CA ASP A 27 -3.53 2.13 20.21
C ASP A 27 -2.90 3.16 19.26
N TYR A 28 -3.69 3.66 18.32
CA TYR A 28 -3.31 4.71 17.39
C TYR A 28 -4.55 5.49 16.93
N ASP A 29 -4.35 6.74 16.53
CA ASP A 29 -5.37 7.57 15.89
C ASP A 29 -5.24 7.43 14.36
N LEU A 30 -6.32 7.07 13.67
CA LEU A 30 -6.39 7.19 12.21
C LEU A 30 -7.02 8.54 11.84
N GLN A 31 -6.32 9.34 11.05
CA GLN A 31 -6.86 10.57 10.48
C GLN A 31 -6.90 10.50 8.96
N LEU A 32 -8.08 10.21 8.42
CA LEU A 32 -8.32 10.29 6.99
C LEU A 32 -8.50 11.76 6.58
N ILE A 33 -7.71 12.21 5.61
CA ILE A 33 -7.70 13.59 5.13
C ILE A 33 -7.98 13.65 3.62
N SER A 34 -8.36 14.82 3.11
CA SER A 34 -8.50 15.03 1.68
C SER A 34 -7.17 15.39 1.01
N HIS A 35 -7.12 15.30 -0.33
CA HIS A 35 -5.97 15.79 -1.10
C HIS A 35 -5.72 17.29 -0.87
N ALA A 36 -6.78 18.09 -0.65
CA ALA A 36 -6.66 19.51 -0.35
C ALA A 36 -6.07 19.76 1.04
N ASP A 37 -6.45 18.97 2.04
CA ASP A 37 -5.88 19.06 3.40
C ASP A 37 -4.37 18.79 3.39
N ALA A 38 -3.92 17.83 2.59
CA ALA A 38 -2.49 17.52 2.44
C ALA A 38 -1.66 18.67 1.82
N LYS A 39 -2.31 19.71 1.29
CA LYS A 39 -1.66 20.93 0.76
C LYS A 39 -1.76 22.13 1.70
N LYS A 40 -2.42 21.99 2.86
CA LYS A 40 -2.50 23.08 3.84
C LYS A 40 -1.15 23.29 4.54
N PRO A 41 -0.80 24.54 4.92
CA PRO A 41 0.48 24.85 5.58
C PRO A 41 0.79 23.96 6.79
N ASP A 42 -0.20 23.70 7.65
CA ASP A 42 0.00 22.87 8.86
C ASP A 42 0.37 21.42 8.55
N TYR A 43 -0.12 20.86 7.44
CA TYR A 43 0.28 19.52 7.00
C TYR A 43 1.65 19.55 6.33
N LEU A 44 1.90 20.55 5.49
CA LEU A 44 3.18 20.72 4.79
C LEU A 44 4.35 20.99 5.74
N ALA A 45 4.10 21.63 6.88
CA ALA A 45 5.09 21.79 7.94
C ALA A 45 5.56 20.44 8.51
N LYS A 46 4.70 19.41 8.49
CA LYS A 46 4.99 18.05 8.97
C LYS A 46 5.51 17.13 7.85
N ASN A 47 4.94 17.25 6.66
CA ASN A 47 5.37 16.54 5.45
C ASN A 47 5.38 17.47 4.24
N PRO A 48 6.56 18.03 3.87
CA PRO A 48 6.68 18.95 2.75
C PRO A 48 6.27 18.36 1.39
N GLN A 49 6.24 17.04 1.24
CA GLN A 49 5.76 16.39 0.01
C GLN A 49 4.24 16.55 -0.17
N GLY A 50 3.50 16.82 0.92
CA GLY A 50 2.05 16.96 0.89
C GLY A 50 1.36 15.69 0.39
N THR A 51 1.83 14.54 0.86
CA THR A 51 1.36 13.19 0.48
C THR A 51 1.08 12.36 1.74
N VAL A 52 0.46 11.20 1.55
CA VAL A 52 0.27 10.15 2.56
C VAL A 52 1.05 8.89 2.16
N PRO A 53 1.34 7.97 3.09
CA PRO A 53 1.13 8.05 4.54
C PRO A 53 2.05 9.05 5.25
N LEU A 54 1.61 9.51 6.42
CA LEU A 54 2.45 10.19 7.41
C LEU A 54 2.15 9.58 8.80
N LEU A 55 3.16 9.02 9.46
CA LEU A 55 3.05 8.58 10.85
C LEU A 55 3.61 9.69 11.76
N ALA A 56 2.81 10.14 12.72
CA ALA A 56 3.23 11.05 13.77
C ALA A 56 3.38 10.30 15.09
N ILE A 57 4.51 10.52 15.75
CA ILE A 57 4.77 10.10 17.12
C ILE A 57 4.63 11.36 17.96
N GLU A 58 3.41 11.66 18.40
CA GLU A 58 3.05 13.00 18.91
C GLU A 58 3.84 13.40 20.17
N ALA A 59 4.23 12.42 20.98
CA ALA A 59 5.02 12.66 22.20
C ALA A 59 6.44 13.17 21.90
N ASP A 60 6.99 12.84 20.73
CA ASP A 60 8.38 13.10 20.37
C ASP A 60 8.50 14.22 19.31
N ASP A 61 7.37 14.83 18.92
CA ASP A 61 7.25 15.74 17.76
C ASP A 61 7.93 15.19 16.49
N PHE A 62 7.84 13.87 16.30
CA PHE A 62 8.51 13.17 15.22
C PHE A 62 7.49 12.75 14.16
N TYR A 63 7.79 13.07 12.89
CA TYR A 63 6.95 12.76 11.74
C TYR A 63 7.73 11.95 10.71
N LEU A 64 7.17 10.80 10.33
CA LEU A 64 7.79 9.87 9.40
C LEU A 64 6.88 9.64 8.19
N ALA A 65 7.36 10.06 7.02
CA ALA A 65 6.76 9.76 5.73
C ALA A 65 7.41 8.53 5.09
N GLN A 66 6.91 8.12 3.93
CA GLN A 66 7.28 6.91 3.18
C GLN A 66 6.77 5.60 3.80
N ASN A 67 6.01 4.83 3.01
CA ASN A 67 5.51 3.52 3.43
C ASN A 67 6.64 2.62 3.94
N VAL A 68 7.73 2.47 3.19
CA VAL A 68 8.83 1.56 3.55
C VAL A 68 9.49 1.97 4.88
N ALA A 69 9.68 3.27 5.12
CA ALA A 69 10.28 3.76 6.36
C ALA A 69 9.35 3.57 7.56
N ILE A 70 8.06 3.88 7.41
CA ILE A 70 7.05 3.64 8.44
C ILE A 70 6.97 2.16 8.78
N LEU A 71 6.92 1.29 7.78
CA LEU A 71 6.85 -0.16 7.99
C LEU A 71 8.10 -0.70 8.68
N HIS A 72 9.30 -0.24 8.30
CA HIS A 72 10.53 -0.60 9.00
C HIS A 72 10.51 -0.14 10.46
N TYR A 73 10.10 1.11 10.73
CA TYR A 73 9.96 1.61 12.10
C TYR A 73 8.99 0.75 12.94
N LEU A 74 7.85 0.36 12.36
CA LEU A 74 6.88 -0.49 13.05
C LEU A 74 7.41 -1.91 13.30
N ASP A 75 8.18 -2.49 12.38
CA ASP A 75 8.79 -3.82 12.58
C ASP A 75 9.83 -3.79 13.71
N GLU A 76 10.69 -2.76 13.75
CA GLU A 76 11.68 -2.57 14.82
C GLU A 76 11.02 -2.30 16.17
N LYS A 77 9.96 -1.49 16.19
CA LYS A 77 9.30 -1.09 17.43
C LYS A 77 8.38 -2.16 17.99
N PHE A 78 7.75 -2.94 17.12
CA PHE A 78 6.77 -3.96 17.47
C PHE A 78 7.08 -5.31 16.78
N PRO A 79 8.26 -5.91 17.03
CA PRO A 79 8.70 -7.12 16.33
C PRO A 79 7.77 -8.32 16.57
N GLN A 80 7.04 -8.33 17.68
CA GLN A 80 6.02 -9.34 18.00
C GLN A 80 4.81 -9.33 17.06
N ALA A 81 4.61 -8.23 16.31
CA ALA A 81 3.56 -8.13 15.31
C ALA A 81 3.85 -8.96 14.06
N HIS A 82 5.14 -9.29 13.82
CA HIS A 82 5.60 -10.09 12.69
C HIS A 82 5.07 -9.60 11.34
N ILE A 83 5.11 -8.28 11.11
CA ILE A 83 4.52 -7.70 9.89
C ILE A 83 5.24 -8.12 8.61
N PHE A 84 6.49 -8.58 8.72
CA PHE A 84 7.26 -9.22 7.63
C PHE A 84 7.37 -10.75 7.76
N GLY A 85 6.49 -11.38 8.54
CA GLY A 85 6.44 -12.83 8.74
C GLY A 85 7.26 -13.32 9.94
N LYS A 86 7.10 -14.62 10.23
CA LYS A 86 7.79 -15.33 11.33
C LYS A 86 8.97 -16.16 10.85
N GLY A 87 9.18 -16.26 9.54
CA GLY A 87 10.26 -17.02 8.94
C GLY A 87 11.67 -16.50 9.28
N SER A 88 12.65 -17.21 8.74
CA SER A 88 14.08 -16.87 8.80
C SER A 88 14.39 -15.49 8.19
N ASP A 89 15.59 -14.99 8.42
CA ASP A 89 16.09 -13.76 7.81
C ASP A 89 15.97 -13.76 6.27
N LYS A 90 16.14 -14.93 5.65
CA LYS A 90 15.95 -15.09 4.19
C LYS A 90 14.49 -14.91 3.77
N GLN A 91 13.53 -15.41 4.57
CA GLN A 91 12.10 -15.23 4.31
C GLN A 91 11.69 -13.77 4.52
N LYS A 92 12.16 -13.12 5.60
CA LYS A 92 11.97 -11.69 5.81
C LYS A 92 12.56 -10.85 4.66
N ALA A 93 13.76 -11.17 4.20
CA ALA A 93 14.37 -10.51 3.05
C ALA A 93 13.53 -10.66 1.76
N LYS A 94 12.86 -11.81 1.57
CA LYS A 94 11.89 -11.97 0.48
C LYS A 94 10.63 -11.13 0.67
N ALA A 95 10.12 -10.98 1.88
CA ALA A 95 9.00 -10.06 2.14
C ALA A 95 9.41 -8.61 1.81
N TYR A 96 10.60 -8.17 2.19
CA TYR A 96 11.15 -6.86 1.81
C TYR A 96 11.33 -6.71 0.30
N GLN A 97 11.79 -7.75 -0.41
CA GLN A 97 11.87 -7.73 -1.87
C GLN A 97 10.49 -7.44 -2.49
N TRP A 98 9.45 -8.12 -2.02
CA TRP A 98 8.09 -7.92 -2.55
C TRP A 98 7.46 -6.59 -2.11
N LEU A 99 7.81 -6.07 -0.93
CA LEU A 99 7.45 -4.71 -0.54
C LEU A 99 8.11 -3.70 -1.49
N GLY A 100 9.40 -3.87 -1.79
CA GLY A 100 10.15 -3.04 -2.73
C GLY A 100 9.50 -3.05 -4.11
N TYR A 101 9.19 -4.25 -4.62
CA TYR A 101 8.47 -4.43 -5.88
C TYR A 101 7.11 -3.71 -5.90
N ALA A 102 6.27 -3.89 -4.88
CA ALA A 102 4.96 -3.24 -4.82
C ALA A 102 5.07 -1.71 -4.74
N ASN A 103 6.01 -1.19 -3.93
CA ASN A 103 6.19 0.24 -3.67
C ASN A 103 6.92 0.99 -4.81
N ALA A 104 7.99 0.41 -5.34
CA ALA A 104 8.88 1.09 -6.29
C ALA A 104 8.53 0.78 -7.75
N ASP A 105 7.98 -0.40 -8.04
CA ASP A 105 7.69 -0.81 -9.41
C ASP A 105 6.19 -0.71 -9.72
N VAL A 106 5.36 -1.44 -8.96
CA VAL A 106 3.92 -1.53 -9.24
C VAL A 106 3.24 -0.19 -8.99
N HIS A 107 3.38 0.40 -7.79
CA HIS A 107 2.76 1.70 -7.48
C HIS A 107 3.17 2.77 -8.51
N LYS A 108 4.45 2.85 -8.86
CA LYS A 108 4.94 3.86 -9.81
C LYS A 108 4.32 3.70 -11.21
N ALA A 109 4.02 2.48 -11.64
CA ALA A 109 3.35 2.22 -12.91
C ALA A 109 1.92 2.81 -12.97
N PHE A 110 1.25 3.03 -11.83
CA PHE A 110 -0.07 3.67 -11.78
C PHE A 110 -0.03 5.20 -11.88
N LEU A 111 1.11 5.86 -11.68
CA LEU A 111 1.14 7.33 -11.62
C LEU A 111 0.58 8.02 -12.88
N PRO A 112 0.89 7.56 -14.11
CA PRO A 112 0.31 8.18 -15.31
C PRO A 112 -1.18 7.87 -15.48
N LEU A 113 -1.71 6.81 -14.85
CA LEU A 113 -3.15 6.52 -14.82
C LEU A 113 -3.90 7.46 -13.88
N PHE A 114 -3.28 7.86 -12.78
CA PHE A 114 -3.88 8.78 -11.82
C PHE A 114 -3.72 10.25 -12.24
N ASN A 115 -2.62 10.59 -12.90
CA ASN A 115 -2.35 11.97 -13.31
C ASN A 115 -1.40 12.03 -14.52
N ALA A 116 -1.91 11.76 -15.72
CA ALA A 116 -1.15 11.88 -16.96
C ALA A 116 -0.57 13.29 -17.18
N GLY A 117 -1.27 14.33 -16.72
CA GLY A 117 -0.84 15.73 -16.83
C GLY A 117 0.44 16.07 -16.05
N ALA A 118 0.83 15.26 -15.07
CA ALA A 118 2.13 15.40 -14.40
C ALA A 118 3.31 14.94 -15.27
N PHE A 119 3.06 14.17 -16.32
CA PHE A 119 4.08 13.60 -17.21
C PHE A 119 4.12 14.28 -18.57
N ILE A 120 2.97 14.78 -19.05
CA ILE A 120 2.86 15.44 -20.36
C ILE A 120 1.84 16.58 -20.33
N ASN A 121 2.28 17.77 -20.77
CA ASN A 121 1.43 18.96 -20.84
C ASN A 121 0.43 18.91 -22.01
N ASP A 122 0.78 18.18 -23.08
CA ASP A 122 -0.08 18.00 -24.25
C ASP A 122 -1.27 17.11 -23.89
N LYS A 123 -2.46 17.73 -23.82
CA LYS A 123 -3.71 17.08 -23.45
C LYS A 123 -4.15 16.01 -24.45
N ASP A 124 -3.78 16.14 -25.72
CA ASP A 124 -4.16 15.18 -26.76
C ASP A 124 -3.33 13.89 -26.66
N LEU A 125 -2.15 13.96 -26.03
CA LEU A 125 -1.28 12.81 -25.79
C LEU A 125 -1.54 12.12 -24.45
N GLN A 126 -2.19 12.78 -23.48
CA GLN A 126 -2.49 12.21 -22.16
C GLN A 126 -3.26 10.87 -22.22
N PRO A 127 -4.29 10.68 -23.08
CA PRO A 127 -4.96 9.39 -23.20
C PRO A 127 -4.02 8.26 -23.65
N LYS A 128 -3.08 8.54 -24.57
CA LYS A 128 -2.10 7.55 -25.05
C LYS A 128 -1.10 7.18 -23.95
N VAL A 129 -0.69 8.14 -23.13
CA VAL A 129 0.15 7.90 -21.95
C VAL A 129 -0.57 7.00 -20.94
N ALA A 130 -1.86 7.27 -20.68
CA ALA A 130 -2.66 6.44 -19.79
C ALA A 130 -2.83 5.01 -20.35
N GLU A 131 -3.15 4.85 -21.63
CA GLU A 131 -3.25 3.53 -22.29
C GLU A 131 -1.94 2.73 -22.14
N LYS A 132 -0.79 3.38 -22.37
CA LYS A 132 0.51 2.70 -22.23
C LYS A 132 0.82 2.31 -20.79
N ALA A 133 0.43 3.16 -19.83
CA ALA A 133 0.56 2.85 -18.41
C ALA A 133 -0.36 1.68 -17.99
N GLN A 134 -1.56 1.59 -18.54
CA GLN A 134 -2.46 0.45 -18.31
C GLN A 134 -1.82 -0.87 -18.78
N GLN A 135 -1.27 -0.89 -19.99
CA GLN A 135 -0.55 -2.07 -20.50
C GLN A 135 0.61 -2.45 -19.57
N ARG A 136 1.40 -1.44 -19.14
CA ARG A 136 2.53 -1.66 -18.22
C ARG A 136 2.10 -2.22 -16.87
N VAL A 137 0.99 -1.73 -16.31
CA VAL A 137 0.43 -2.23 -15.05
C VAL A 137 -0.01 -3.69 -15.19
N ILE A 138 -0.69 -4.04 -16.28
CA ILE A 138 -1.10 -5.44 -16.53
C ILE A 138 0.14 -6.33 -16.65
N GLU A 139 1.12 -5.93 -17.47
CA GLU A 139 2.38 -6.68 -17.64
C GLU A 139 3.12 -6.89 -16.33
N ILE A 140 3.22 -5.87 -15.48
CA ILE A 140 3.96 -6.00 -14.24
C ILE A 140 3.26 -6.98 -13.30
N PHE A 141 1.92 -6.94 -13.20
CA PHE A 141 1.16 -7.90 -12.39
C PHE A 141 1.38 -9.36 -12.77
N LYS A 142 1.77 -9.66 -14.02
CA LYS A 142 2.16 -11.02 -14.42
C LYS A 142 3.27 -11.59 -13.54
N ILE A 143 4.29 -10.80 -13.17
CA ILE A 143 5.40 -11.25 -12.33
C ILE A 143 4.88 -11.73 -10.97
N ALA A 144 3.96 -10.97 -10.38
CA ALA A 144 3.35 -11.35 -9.11
C ALA A 144 2.44 -12.58 -9.24
N ASN A 145 1.62 -12.63 -10.29
CA ASN A 145 0.76 -13.76 -10.59
C ASN A 145 1.56 -15.07 -10.73
N ASP A 146 2.68 -15.04 -11.46
CA ASP A 146 3.51 -16.21 -11.70
C ASP A 146 4.19 -16.67 -10.40
N ASN A 147 4.66 -15.74 -9.56
CA ASN A 147 5.26 -16.08 -8.26
C ASN A 147 4.27 -16.78 -7.30
N LEU A 148 2.97 -16.56 -7.47
CA LEU A 148 1.90 -17.13 -6.65
C LEU A 148 1.37 -18.48 -7.16
N ALA A 149 1.98 -19.05 -8.21
CA ALA A 149 1.54 -20.31 -8.80
C ALA A 149 1.47 -21.46 -7.79
N ASP A 150 2.44 -21.55 -6.89
CA ASP A 150 2.59 -22.58 -5.86
C ASP A 150 2.54 -22.02 -4.43
N LYS A 151 2.11 -20.75 -4.26
CA LYS A 151 2.11 -20.05 -2.97
C LYS A 151 0.82 -19.31 -2.72
N ASP A 152 0.44 -19.18 -1.45
CA ASP A 152 -0.74 -18.40 -1.05
C ASP A 152 -0.45 -16.92 -0.82
N TYR A 153 0.82 -16.59 -0.59
CA TYR A 153 1.35 -15.25 -0.35
C TYR A 153 2.70 -15.06 -1.05
N MET A 154 3.08 -13.81 -1.29
CA MET A 154 4.24 -13.44 -2.11
C MET A 154 5.56 -14.02 -1.58
N SER A 155 5.72 -14.05 -0.26
CA SER A 155 6.88 -14.60 0.46
C SER A 155 6.64 -15.97 1.08
N GLY A 156 5.53 -16.65 0.75
CA GLY A 156 5.15 -17.97 1.27
C GLY A 156 4.34 -17.95 2.56
N GLU A 157 4.34 -16.84 3.30
CA GLU A 157 3.44 -16.55 4.43
C GLU A 157 2.90 -15.12 4.30
N PHE A 158 1.80 -14.80 5.00
CA PHE A 158 1.21 -13.48 4.98
C PHE A 158 2.16 -12.43 5.56
N THR A 159 2.38 -11.35 4.81
CA THR A 159 3.16 -10.20 5.23
C THR A 159 2.52 -8.90 4.77
N ILE A 160 3.04 -7.79 5.25
CA ILE A 160 2.59 -6.47 4.83
C ILE A 160 2.89 -6.15 3.36
N ALA A 161 3.81 -6.89 2.72
CA ALA A 161 4.05 -6.80 1.28
C ALA A 161 2.82 -7.26 0.47
N ASP A 162 2.12 -8.29 0.94
CA ASP A 162 0.88 -8.78 0.33
C ASP A 162 -0.22 -7.73 0.41
N VAL A 163 -0.30 -7.00 1.53
CA VAL A 163 -1.23 -5.88 1.71
C VAL A 163 -0.92 -4.74 0.74
N TYR A 164 0.36 -4.43 0.50
CA TYR A 164 0.72 -3.41 -0.48
C TYR A 164 0.28 -3.82 -1.88
N LEU A 165 0.56 -5.06 -2.29
CA LEU A 165 0.12 -5.57 -3.58
C LEU A 165 -1.42 -5.57 -3.69
N TYR A 166 -2.12 -5.99 -2.65
CA TYR A 166 -3.58 -5.93 -2.56
C TYR A 166 -4.13 -4.52 -2.78
N VAL A 167 -3.55 -3.49 -2.15
CA VAL A 167 -3.96 -2.09 -2.38
C VAL A 167 -3.83 -1.70 -3.86
N THR A 168 -2.74 -2.11 -4.54
CA THR A 168 -2.58 -1.85 -5.98
C THR A 168 -3.59 -2.62 -6.83
N LEU A 169 -3.99 -3.83 -6.41
CA LEU A 169 -5.05 -4.61 -7.06
C LEU A 169 -6.42 -3.96 -6.87
N ARG A 170 -6.68 -3.33 -5.72
CA ARG A 170 -7.88 -2.48 -5.52
C ARG A 170 -7.92 -1.31 -6.48
N TRP A 171 -6.78 -0.68 -6.75
CA TRP A 171 -6.71 0.40 -7.75
C TRP A 171 -7.00 -0.12 -9.15
N ALA A 172 -6.42 -1.27 -9.52
CA ALA A 172 -6.71 -1.93 -10.80
C ALA A 172 -8.21 -2.26 -10.95
N HIS A 173 -8.83 -2.79 -9.90
CA HIS A 173 -10.27 -3.05 -9.84
C HIS A 173 -11.09 -1.76 -10.03
N SER A 174 -10.77 -0.70 -9.30
CA SER A 174 -11.45 0.60 -9.43
C SER A 174 -11.30 1.23 -10.82
N LEU A 175 -10.16 0.99 -11.48
CA LEU A 175 -9.89 1.43 -12.85
C LEU A 175 -10.43 0.45 -13.91
N LYS A 176 -11.06 -0.65 -13.49
CA LYS A 176 -11.63 -1.70 -14.36
C LYS A 176 -10.58 -2.31 -15.32
N LEU A 177 -9.34 -2.47 -14.85
CA LEU A 177 -8.31 -3.15 -15.62
C LEU A 177 -8.64 -4.64 -15.73
N ASP A 178 -8.55 -5.21 -16.92
CA ASP A 178 -8.77 -6.65 -17.13
C ASP A 178 -7.57 -7.45 -16.62
N LEU A 179 -7.76 -8.11 -15.48
CA LEU A 179 -6.82 -9.06 -14.89
C LEU A 179 -7.38 -10.48 -14.85
N SER A 180 -8.41 -10.79 -15.66
CA SER A 180 -9.10 -12.09 -15.66
C SER A 180 -8.17 -13.28 -15.97
N GLY A 181 -7.09 -13.04 -16.70
CA GLY A 181 -6.03 -14.02 -16.96
C GLY A 181 -5.13 -14.34 -15.74
N TYR A 182 -5.19 -13.55 -14.66
CA TYR A 182 -4.30 -13.65 -13.50
C TYR A 182 -5.02 -14.25 -12.28
N ARG A 183 -5.40 -15.53 -12.40
CA ARG A 183 -6.16 -16.25 -11.36
C ARG A 183 -5.45 -16.31 -10.00
N ASN A 184 -4.12 -16.31 -9.97
CA ASN A 184 -3.39 -16.35 -8.70
C ASN A 184 -3.47 -15.01 -7.95
N LEU A 185 -3.68 -13.89 -8.65
CA LEU A 185 -3.94 -12.59 -8.02
C LEU A 185 -5.34 -12.57 -7.39
N ALA A 186 -6.35 -13.17 -8.05
CA ALA A 186 -7.67 -13.34 -7.46
C ALA A 186 -7.62 -14.18 -6.16
N LYS A 187 -6.80 -15.24 -6.15
CA LYS A 187 -6.51 -16.02 -4.93
C LYS A 187 -5.86 -15.14 -3.84
N LEU A 188 -4.84 -14.35 -4.19
CA LEU A 188 -4.20 -13.45 -3.24
C LEU A 188 -5.19 -12.42 -2.65
N ILE A 189 -6.06 -11.83 -3.46
CA ILE A 189 -7.09 -10.89 -3.00
C ILE A 189 -7.95 -11.54 -1.92
N ASN A 190 -8.51 -12.72 -2.19
CA ASN A 190 -9.31 -13.48 -1.22
C ASN A 190 -8.54 -13.76 0.08
N ASN A 191 -7.29 -14.24 -0.05
CA ASN A 191 -6.45 -14.58 1.10
C ASN A 191 -6.15 -13.35 1.97
N VAL A 192 -5.78 -12.22 1.35
CA VAL A 192 -5.46 -10.97 2.06
C VAL A 192 -6.71 -10.38 2.69
N GLU A 193 -7.84 -10.38 1.98
CA GLU A 193 -9.10 -9.89 2.54
C GLU A 193 -9.58 -10.76 3.70
N SER A 194 -9.30 -12.06 3.74
CA SER A 194 -9.67 -12.89 4.89
C SER A 194 -8.94 -12.53 6.19
N GLN A 195 -7.85 -11.74 6.13
CA GLN A 195 -7.05 -11.42 7.30
C GLN A 195 -7.80 -10.45 8.25
N PRO A 196 -7.91 -10.75 9.56
CA PRO A 196 -8.63 -9.91 10.51
C PRO A 196 -8.15 -8.45 10.55
N ALA A 197 -6.83 -8.23 10.46
CA ALA A 197 -6.27 -6.88 10.43
C ALA A 197 -6.66 -6.10 9.17
N VAL A 198 -6.76 -6.77 8.01
CA VAL A 198 -7.18 -6.17 6.74
C VAL A 198 -8.68 -5.84 6.80
N GLN A 199 -9.52 -6.75 7.29
CA GLN A 199 -10.95 -6.49 7.50
C GLN A 199 -11.20 -5.31 8.44
N LYS A 200 -10.41 -5.20 9.52
CA LYS A 200 -10.47 -4.07 10.43
C LYS A 200 -10.12 -2.76 9.73
N SER A 201 -9.03 -2.73 8.95
CA SER A 201 -8.65 -1.56 8.15
C SER A 201 -9.72 -1.18 7.12
N LEU A 202 -10.29 -2.15 6.40
CA LEU A 202 -11.38 -1.93 5.43
C LEU A 202 -12.58 -1.27 6.10
N LYS A 203 -13.01 -1.80 7.25
CA LYS A 203 -14.11 -1.22 8.04
C LYS A 203 -13.80 0.20 8.53
N GLN A 204 -12.60 0.44 9.05
CA GLN A 204 -12.18 1.75 9.57
C GLN A 204 -12.10 2.81 8.45
N GLU A 205 -11.76 2.42 7.23
CA GLU A 205 -11.77 3.33 6.07
C GLU A 205 -13.10 3.36 5.31
N GLY A 206 -14.07 2.52 5.68
CA GLY A 206 -15.37 2.38 5.02
C GLY A 206 -15.23 1.89 3.58
N LEU A 207 -14.45 0.83 3.37
CA LEU A 207 -14.18 0.19 2.08
C LEU A 207 -14.81 -1.20 2.05
N ASP A 208 -15.42 -1.56 0.92
CA ASP A 208 -15.90 -2.92 0.65
C ASP A 208 -14.78 -3.82 0.13
N VAL A 209 -14.94 -5.13 0.29
CA VAL A 209 -14.10 -6.14 -0.36
C VAL A 209 -14.22 -6.08 -1.89
N ILE A 210 -13.18 -6.55 -2.60
CA ILE A 210 -13.15 -6.63 -4.08
C ILE A 210 -13.01 -8.06 -4.62
N ALA A 211 -12.92 -9.06 -3.73
CA ALA A 211 -13.00 -10.48 -4.09
C ALA A 211 -14.36 -10.86 -4.71
#